data_AF-A0A937P2Z7-F1
#
_entry.id   AF-A0A937P2Z7-F1
#
_cell.length_a   1.000
_cell.length_b   1.000
_cell.length_c   1.000
_cell.angle_alpha   90.00
_cell.angle_beta   90.00
_cell.angle_gamma   90.00
#
_symmetry.space_group_name_H-M   'P 1'
#
loop_
_entity.id
_entity.type
_entity.pdbx_description
1 polymer ?
#
loop_
_entity_poly.entity_id
_entity_poly.type
_entity_poly.pdbx_seq_one_letter_code
_entity_poly.pdbx_strand_id
1 'polypeptide(L)'
;MKLKRLFTLSLIFTVLPGLFSTLYSQEKGNKNVVTENRQLPSFTGIDIGGSLDVYILQTDEQSVRIETDGNLQDNVITTVSGNILTIKSKGIKNPTKLNAYVHLHELIFLEAGGATDVKGEGLFKTDELKVIAHGAASVTLDMDVNYLETIVSGAADVKLSGRAVTHKTKVSGAGNVKAKSLITEKCTYNVSGAGDASLNVTNEITGETSGAGSVNYEGEPKSVIISKDGKSTGFYVKEYYDSTKVKIGGLNIEVYEGDDSVRVVVGNRVLNIDENGNVNFGRCKRNKFNGHWAGFDMGINGYVDPDFKMSFPKETEYMDLRMTKSVAVYINFFEQNIALSKNQKFGMVTGLGINWHNYRFSKDTRLNADSSELIGYIDKGISIRKTKLTNLYLNIPLLLEFQTNSGHKKNSFHFGLGMVMGVRLSSHTKKYYDERNKEFDITKYNPATDKYETLFTAVSSDNSIVKNFDDFYMNPFKWDATVRIGWGFINLFATYSVNTMFKKDKGPELYPWTIGITFVNL
;
A
#
# COMPACT_ATOMS: atom_id res chain seq x y z
N MET A 1 1.07 28.71 -49.00
CA MET A 1 1.30 29.98 -48.29
C MET A 1 0.24 30.11 -47.21
N LYS A 2 0.65 30.34 -45.96
CA LYS A 2 -0.12 30.92 -44.83
C LYS A 2 -1.09 32.03 -45.34
N LEU A 3 -2.28 32.36 -44.82
CA LEU A 3 -2.93 32.21 -43.51
C LEU A 3 -4.04 33.31 -43.44
N LYS A 4 -5.21 33.04 -42.82
CA LYS A 4 -6.16 34.00 -42.17
C LYS A 4 -6.82 35.07 -43.08
N ARG A 5 -7.96 35.75 -42.80
CA ARG A 5 -9.04 35.77 -41.79
C ARG A 5 -10.03 36.89 -42.22
N LEU A 6 -11.31 36.72 -41.86
CA LEU A 6 -12.30 37.71 -41.36
C LEU A 6 -12.90 38.83 -42.24
N PHE A 7 -14.08 39.28 -41.74
CA PHE A 7 -14.93 40.47 -42.00
C PHE A 7 -16.17 40.18 -42.89
N THR A 8 -17.44 40.48 -42.54
CA THR A 8 -18.07 41.15 -41.37
C THR A 8 -19.61 41.05 -41.40
N LEU A 9 -20.24 41.10 -40.20
CA LEU A 9 -21.49 41.79 -39.78
C LEU A 9 -22.65 41.98 -40.81
N SER A 10 -23.88 41.51 -40.60
CA SER A 10 -24.91 41.82 -39.57
C SER A 10 -26.05 42.69 -40.13
N LEU A 11 -27.27 42.14 -40.20
CA LEU A 11 -28.49 42.90 -39.91
C LEU A 11 -29.51 42.00 -39.22
N ILE A 12 -30.10 42.56 -38.17
CA ILE A 12 -30.84 41.98 -37.06
C ILE A 12 -32.27 42.54 -37.11
N PHE A 13 -33.23 41.75 -36.59
CA PHE A 13 -34.59 42.06 -36.10
C PHE A 13 -35.79 41.99 -37.07
N THR A 14 -36.61 40.93 -36.87
CA THR A 14 -37.93 40.91 -36.17
C THR A 14 -38.30 39.43 -35.94
N VAL A 15 -38.17 38.83 -34.75
CA VAL A 15 -39.06 38.83 -33.55
C VAL A 15 -40.36 38.00 -33.68
N LEU A 16 -40.45 36.98 -32.79
CA LEU A 16 -41.61 36.21 -32.27
C LEU A 16 -42.04 34.89 -32.99
N PRO A 17 -42.60 33.90 -32.25
CA PRO A 17 -41.88 32.66 -31.93
C PRO A 17 -42.67 31.39 -32.30
N GLY A 18 -41.96 30.36 -32.79
CA GLY A 18 -42.50 29.01 -33.01
C GLY A 18 -41.94 28.00 -32.02
N LEU A 19 -42.01 28.31 -30.71
CA LEU A 19 -41.89 27.31 -29.64
C LEU A 19 -43.16 26.43 -29.68
N PHE A 20 -43.18 25.39 -30.49
CA PHE A 20 -44.08 24.26 -30.26
C PHE A 20 -43.41 23.33 -29.24
N SER A 21 -43.31 23.80 -28.00
CA SER A 21 -43.48 22.89 -26.88
C SER A 21 -44.96 22.49 -26.91
N THR A 22 -45.26 21.24 -27.26
CA THR A 22 -46.54 20.66 -26.84
C THR A 22 -46.52 20.65 -25.32
N LEU A 23 -47.02 21.72 -24.71
CA LEU A 23 -47.66 21.66 -23.41
C LEU A 23 -48.77 20.63 -23.57
N TYR A 24 -48.48 19.38 -23.22
CA TYR A 24 -49.54 18.41 -22.97
C TYR A 24 -50.38 19.00 -21.85
N SER A 25 -51.54 19.55 -22.21
CA SER A 25 -52.59 19.89 -21.26
C SER A 25 -52.84 18.66 -20.41
N GLN A 26 -52.72 18.77 -19.10
CA GLN A 26 -53.09 17.66 -18.21
C GLN A 26 -54.61 17.51 -18.26
N GLU A 27 -55.09 16.34 -18.64
CA GLU A 27 -56.51 16.03 -18.73
C GLU A 27 -57.06 15.63 -17.37
N LYS A 28 -58.19 16.22 -17.00
CA LYS A 28 -58.86 15.96 -15.72
C LYS A 28 -59.84 14.79 -15.87
N GLY A 29 -59.83 13.86 -14.92
CA GLY A 29 -60.82 12.76 -14.89
C GLY A 29 -62.27 13.27 -14.87
N ASN A 30 -63.13 12.66 -15.69
CA ASN A 30 -64.54 13.03 -15.84
C ASN A 30 -65.53 12.30 -14.90
N LYS A 31 -65.02 11.47 -13.97
CA LYS A 31 -65.79 10.63 -13.02
C LYS A 31 -66.58 9.49 -13.64
N ASN A 32 -66.46 9.25 -14.94
CA ASN A 32 -67.06 8.09 -15.60
C ASN A 32 -66.01 6.99 -15.75
N VAL A 33 -65.85 6.16 -14.72
CA VAL A 33 -64.90 5.04 -14.74
C VAL A 33 -65.38 3.97 -15.71
N VAL A 34 -64.53 3.64 -16.67
CA VAL A 34 -64.75 2.57 -17.65
C VAL A 34 -63.55 1.63 -17.67
N THR A 35 -63.78 0.45 -18.21
CA THR A 35 -62.77 -0.61 -18.29
C THR A 35 -62.57 -1.00 -19.75
N GLU A 36 -61.31 -0.96 -20.21
CA GLU A 36 -60.95 -1.32 -21.58
C GLU A 36 -59.92 -2.47 -21.59
N ASN A 37 -60.22 -3.51 -22.37
CA ASN A 37 -59.28 -4.61 -22.62
C ASN A 37 -58.38 -4.24 -23.79
N ARG A 38 -57.06 -4.39 -23.62
CA ARG A 38 -56.06 -4.10 -24.65
C ARG A 38 -55.66 -5.41 -25.33
N GLN A 39 -55.83 -5.47 -26.65
CA GLN A 39 -55.35 -6.58 -27.47
C GLN A 39 -53.87 -6.37 -27.78
N LEU A 40 -53.00 -7.19 -27.19
CA LEU A 40 -51.55 -7.04 -27.26
C LEU A 40 -50.88 -8.39 -27.54
N PRO A 41 -49.73 -8.41 -28.24
CA PRO A 41 -48.91 -9.61 -28.39
C PRO A 41 -48.49 -10.20 -27.04
N SER A 42 -47.99 -11.45 -27.05
CA SER A 42 -47.47 -12.09 -25.84
C SER A 42 -46.23 -11.37 -25.27
N PHE A 43 -46.11 -11.32 -23.94
CA PHE A 43 -44.98 -10.71 -23.24
C PHE A 43 -44.63 -11.50 -21.97
N THR A 44 -43.38 -11.37 -21.54
CA THR A 44 -42.86 -11.95 -20.29
C THR A 44 -42.19 -10.90 -19.40
N GLY A 45 -42.03 -9.67 -19.90
CA GLY A 45 -41.54 -8.52 -19.14
C GLY A 45 -42.56 -7.39 -19.08
N ILE A 46 -42.50 -6.57 -18.03
CA ILE A 46 -43.38 -5.41 -17.84
C ILE A 46 -42.53 -4.19 -17.45
N ASP A 47 -42.70 -3.07 -18.16
CA ASP A 47 -42.11 -1.74 -17.89
C ASP A 47 -43.23 -0.74 -17.59
N ILE A 48 -43.27 -0.23 -16.36
CA ILE A 48 -44.34 0.63 -15.85
C ILE A 48 -43.76 2.02 -15.58
N GLY A 49 -44.37 3.06 -16.15
CA GLY A 49 -43.95 4.44 -15.95
C GLY A 49 -45.11 5.40 -15.73
N GLY A 50 -44.91 6.38 -14.87
CA GLY A 50 -45.87 7.47 -14.64
C GLY A 50 -46.42 7.45 -13.23
N SER A 51 -47.74 7.55 -13.09
CA SER A 51 -48.46 7.41 -11.82
C SER A 51 -49.72 6.60 -12.06
N LEU A 52 -49.74 5.36 -11.57
CA LEU A 52 -50.84 4.39 -11.68
C LEU A 52 -50.59 3.20 -10.76
N ASP A 53 -51.68 2.49 -10.41
CA ASP A 53 -51.62 1.24 -9.67
C ASP A 53 -51.66 0.06 -10.65
N VAL A 54 -50.80 -0.94 -10.46
CA VAL A 54 -50.70 -2.10 -11.35
C VAL A 54 -50.82 -3.40 -10.57
N TYR A 55 -51.72 -4.27 -11.02
CA TYR A 55 -51.99 -5.58 -10.46
C TYR A 55 -51.55 -6.65 -11.45
N ILE A 56 -50.63 -7.52 -11.05
CA ILE A 56 -50.03 -8.53 -11.92
C ILE A 56 -50.43 -9.91 -11.39
N LEU A 57 -50.92 -10.79 -12.26
CA LEU A 57 -51.27 -12.17 -11.92
C LEU A 57 -50.63 -13.15 -12.92
N GLN A 58 -49.88 -14.12 -12.43
CA GLN A 58 -49.34 -15.19 -13.27
C GLN A 58 -50.41 -16.27 -13.51
N THR A 59 -50.79 -16.51 -14.76
CA THR A 59 -51.86 -17.46 -15.16
C THR A 59 -51.72 -17.88 -16.63
N ASP A 60 -52.42 -18.93 -17.06
CA ASP A 60 -52.32 -19.48 -18.42
C ASP A 60 -52.87 -18.55 -19.51
N GLU A 61 -53.78 -17.63 -19.15
CA GLU A 61 -54.39 -16.68 -20.08
C GLU A 61 -53.79 -15.28 -19.94
N GLN A 62 -53.19 -14.77 -21.01
CA GLN A 62 -52.70 -13.39 -21.03
C GLN A 62 -53.84 -12.39 -21.24
N SER A 63 -53.90 -11.34 -20.42
CA SER A 63 -54.80 -10.21 -20.65
C SER A 63 -54.24 -8.91 -20.06
N VAL A 64 -54.58 -7.78 -20.68
CA VAL A 64 -54.24 -6.45 -20.15
C VAL A 64 -55.50 -5.60 -20.14
N ARG A 65 -55.85 -5.05 -18.98
CA ARG A 65 -57.10 -4.32 -18.77
C ARG A 65 -56.85 -3.02 -18.01
N ILE A 66 -57.33 -1.91 -18.55
CA ILE A 66 -57.17 -0.57 -17.97
C ILE A 66 -58.51 -0.08 -17.41
N GLU A 67 -58.55 0.24 -16.11
CA GLU A 67 -59.70 0.81 -15.42
C GLU A 67 -59.40 2.29 -15.06
N THR A 68 -60.03 3.22 -15.79
CA THR A 68 -59.87 4.67 -15.56
C THR A 68 -61.07 5.46 -16.09
N ASP A 69 -61.11 6.78 -15.86
CA ASP A 69 -62.12 7.68 -16.42
C ASP A 69 -62.10 7.58 -17.96
N GLY A 70 -63.28 7.53 -18.60
CA GLY A 70 -63.36 7.26 -20.04
C GLY A 70 -62.61 8.26 -20.92
N ASN A 71 -62.45 9.51 -20.47
CA ASN A 71 -61.66 10.50 -21.20
C ASN A 71 -60.14 10.34 -21.04
N LEU A 72 -59.68 9.50 -20.10
CA LEU A 72 -58.26 9.28 -19.81
C LEU A 72 -57.72 7.98 -20.40
N GLN A 73 -58.55 7.17 -21.07
CA GLN A 73 -58.13 5.87 -21.62
C GLN A 73 -56.95 6.01 -22.60
N ASP A 74 -56.94 7.06 -23.43
CA ASP A 74 -55.87 7.29 -24.41
C ASP A 74 -54.59 7.87 -23.79
N ASN A 75 -54.67 8.39 -22.56
CA ASN A 75 -53.53 8.87 -21.79
C ASN A 75 -52.73 7.74 -21.13
N VAL A 76 -53.27 6.51 -21.14
CA VAL A 76 -52.59 5.29 -20.70
C VAL A 76 -52.11 4.51 -21.91
N ILE A 77 -50.85 4.71 -22.26
CA ILE A 77 -50.23 4.10 -23.44
C ILE A 77 -49.79 2.69 -23.07
N THR A 78 -50.28 1.69 -23.81
CA THR A 78 -49.86 0.29 -23.70
C THR A 78 -49.24 -0.17 -25.01
N THR A 79 -48.03 -0.72 -24.97
CA THR A 79 -47.34 -1.19 -26.17
C THR A 79 -46.43 -2.35 -25.83
N VAL A 80 -46.39 -3.38 -26.69
CA VAL A 80 -45.44 -4.48 -26.55
C VAL A 80 -44.32 -4.28 -27.59
N SER A 81 -43.08 -4.26 -27.12
CA SER A 81 -41.88 -4.22 -27.98
C SER A 81 -40.94 -5.36 -27.59
N GLY A 82 -40.70 -6.29 -28.51
CA GLY A 82 -40.07 -7.57 -28.17
C GLY A 82 -40.98 -8.36 -27.23
N ASN A 83 -40.48 -8.69 -26.04
CA ASN A 83 -41.22 -9.43 -25.00
C ASN A 83 -41.61 -8.56 -23.80
N ILE A 84 -41.52 -7.23 -23.93
CA ILE A 84 -41.78 -6.29 -22.83
C ILE A 84 -43.06 -5.50 -23.12
N LEU A 85 -44.02 -5.59 -22.21
CA LEU A 85 -45.17 -4.70 -22.13
C LEU A 85 -44.77 -3.38 -21.45
N THR A 86 -44.83 -2.28 -22.19
CA THR A 86 -44.70 -0.94 -21.61
C THR A 86 -46.08 -0.36 -21.30
N ILE A 87 -46.30 0.09 -20.06
CA ILE A 87 -47.49 0.83 -19.61
C ILE A 87 -47.05 2.22 -19.12
N LYS A 88 -47.50 3.28 -19.80
CA LYS A 88 -47.14 4.66 -19.45
C LYS A 88 -48.37 5.55 -19.27
N SER A 89 -48.51 6.17 -18.09
CA SER A 89 -49.50 7.23 -17.89
C SER A 89 -48.88 8.61 -18.06
N LYS A 90 -49.46 9.45 -18.93
CA LYS A 90 -48.95 10.80 -19.22
C LYS A 90 -50.06 11.84 -19.34
N GLY A 91 -49.83 13.02 -18.76
CA GLY A 91 -50.76 14.14 -18.90
C GLY A 91 -52.09 13.91 -18.19
N ILE A 92 -52.12 13.15 -17.10
CA ILE A 92 -53.33 12.88 -16.32
C ILE A 92 -53.34 13.72 -15.05
N LYS A 93 -54.50 14.29 -14.69
CA LYS A 93 -54.72 15.03 -13.45
C LYS A 93 -56.00 14.56 -12.75
N ASN A 94 -55.92 14.25 -11.46
CA ASN A 94 -57.07 13.84 -10.64
C ASN A 94 -57.96 12.75 -11.30
N PRO A 95 -57.40 11.59 -11.67
CA PRO A 95 -58.22 10.47 -12.12
C PRO A 95 -59.08 9.96 -10.96
N THR A 96 -60.29 9.47 -11.26
CA THR A 96 -61.18 8.80 -10.29
C THR A 96 -60.64 7.43 -9.92
N LYS A 97 -60.12 6.70 -10.93
CA LYS A 97 -59.32 5.48 -10.78
C LYS A 97 -58.26 5.45 -11.88
N LEU A 98 -57.14 4.79 -11.64
CA LEU A 98 -56.11 4.60 -12.65
C LEU A 98 -55.35 3.30 -12.38
N ASN A 99 -56.01 2.19 -12.74
CA ASN A 99 -55.53 0.84 -12.48
C ASN A 99 -55.22 0.11 -13.79
N ALA A 100 -54.13 -0.65 -13.81
CA ALA A 100 -53.83 -1.64 -14.83
C ALA A 100 -53.87 -3.05 -14.22
N TYR A 101 -54.62 -3.95 -14.82
CA TYR A 101 -54.62 -5.38 -14.49
C TYR A 101 -53.91 -6.13 -15.61
N VAL A 102 -52.88 -6.90 -15.26
CA VAL A 102 -52.00 -7.60 -16.20
C VAL A 102 -51.94 -9.07 -15.82
N HIS A 103 -52.46 -9.93 -16.69
CA HIS A 103 -52.32 -11.37 -16.60
C HIS A 103 -51.30 -11.83 -17.63
N LEU A 104 -50.39 -12.73 -17.24
CA LEU A 104 -49.34 -13.27 -18.11
C LEU A 104 -48.93 -14.68 -17.70
N HIS A 105 -48.38 -15.45 -18.63
CA HIS A 105 -47.95 -16.83 -18.38
C HIS A 105 -46.73 -16.92 -17.46
N GLU A 106 -45.76 -16.04 -17.66
CA GLU A 106 -44.50 -16.03 -16.93
C GLU A 106 -43.99 -14.60 -16.82
N LEU A 107 -43.52 -14.22 -15.63
CA LEU A 107 -42.89 -12.92 -15.37
C LEU A 107 -41.38 -13.14 -15.18
N ILE A 108 -40.57 -12.67 -16.13
CA ILE A 108 -39.09 -12.73 -16.06
C ILE A 108 -38.47 -11.35 -15.75
N PHE A 109 -39.21 -10.27 -16.04
CA PHE A 109 -38.72 -8.90 -15.89
C PHE A 109 -39.84 -7.95 -15.45
N LEU A 110 -39.57 -7.15 -14.42
CA LEU A 110 -40.45 -6.09 -13.95
C LEU A 110 -39.64 -4.82 -13.70
N GLU A 111 -39.99 -3.74 -14.38
CA GLU A 111 -39.49 -2.40 -14.12
C GLU A 111 -40.64 -1.48 -13.71
N ALA A 112 -40.50 -0.82 -12.55
CA ALA A 112 -41.47 0.13 -12.01
C ALA A 112 -40.80 1.48 -11.76
N GLY A 113 -41.29 2.50 -12.45
CA GLY A 113 -40.74 3.85 -12.45
C GLY A 113 -41.79 4.94 -12.23
N GLY A 114 -41.38 6.05 -11.60
CA GLY A 114 -42.28 7.16 -11.30
C GLY A 114 -42.95 7.00 -9.94
N ALA A 115 -44.23 7.34 -9.83
CA ALA A 115 -45.03 7.26 -8.61
C ALA A 115 -46.10 6.16 -8.76
N THR A 116 -45.63 4.90 -8.89
CA THR A 116 -46.42 3.71 -9.18
C THR A 116 -46.50 2.77 -7.98
N ASP A 117 -47.63 2.10 -7.78
CA ASP A 117 -47.77 1.00 -6.82
C ASP A 117 -48.05 -0.31 -7.57
N VAL A 118 -47.15 -1.28 -7.48
CA VAL A 118 -47.22 -2.55 -8.20
C VAL A 118 -47.45 -3.69 -7.22
N LYS A 119 -48.51 -4.47 -7.44
CA LYS A 119 -48.90 -5.60 -6.60
C LYS A 119 -48.99 -6.86 -7.43
N GLY A 120 -48.17 -7.85 -7.09
CA GLY A 120 -48.33 -9.21 -7.55
C GLY A 120 -49.42 -9.92 -6.77
N GLU A 121 -50.31 -10.60 -7.47
CA GLU A 121 -51.36 -11.44 -6.92
C GLU A 121 -50.94 -12.91 -7.08
N GLY A 122 -50.84 -13.63 -5.96
CA GLY A 122 -50.41 -15.03 -5.96
C GLY A 122 -48.89 -15.22 -6.05
N LEU A 123 -48.48 -16.48 -6.21
CA LEU A 123 -47.08 -16.92 -6.20
C LEU A 123 -46.52 -16.94 -7.63
N PHE A 124 -45.49 -16.13 -7.89
CA PHE A 124 -44.77 -16.13 -9.17
C PHE A 124 -43.74 -17.26 -9.21
N LYS A 125 -43.76 -18.06 -10.28
CA LYS A 125 -42.83 -19.17 -10.50
C LYS A 125 -42.11 -18.99 -11.82
N THR A 126 -40.79 -18.84 -11.75
CA THR A 126 -39.89 -18.74 -12.91
C THR A 126 -38.47 -19.10 -12.49
N ASP A 127 -37.61 -19.43 -13.45
CA ASP A 127 -36.20 -19.67 -13.17
C ASP A 127 -35.45 -18.39 -12.80
N GLU A 128 -35.67 -17.30 -13.56
CA GLU A 128 -34.99 -16.04 -13.36
C GLU A 128 -35.99 -14.87 -13.36
N LEU A 129 -35.96 -14.07 -12.30
CA LEU A 129 -36.75 -12.85 -12.19
C LEU A 129 -35.86 -11.65 -11.90
N LYS A 130 -36.02 -10.59 -12.70
CA LYS A 130 -35.38 -9.30 -12.48
C LYS A 130 -36.41 -8.21 -12.15
N VAL A 131 -36.24 -7.56 -11.00
CA VAL A 131 -37.09 -6.48 -10.51
C VAL A 131 -36.28 -5.19 -10.41
N ILE A 132 -36.68 -4.15 -11.13
CA ILE A 132 -36.11 -2.81 -11.06
C ILE A 132 -37.17 -1.85 -10.53
N ALA A 133 -36.88 -1.13 -9.45
CA ALA A 133 -37.74 -0.08 -8.93
C ALA A 133 -36.98 1.24 -8.85
N HIS A 134 -37.54 2.31 -9.41
CA HIS A 134 -36.90 3.63 -9.41
C HIS A 134 -37.90 4.78 -9.25
N GLY A 135 -37.41 5.95 -8.84
CA GLY A 135 -38.27 7.11 -8.53
C GLY A 135 -38.89 6.98 -7.14
N ALA A 136 -40.22 6.94 -7.07
CA ALA A 136 -41.02 6.75 -5.85
C ALA A 136 -41.95 5.52 -5.97
N ALA A 137 -41.49 4.50 -6.70
CA ALA A 137 -42.25 3.28 -6.94
C ALA A 137 -42.33 2.37 -5.70
N SER A 138 -43.46 1.70 -5.53
CA SER A 138 -43.70 0.62 -4.57
C SER A 138 -43.93 -0.68 -5.33
N VAL A 139 -43.27 -1.77 -4.94
CA VAL A 139 -43.44 -3.11 -5.55
C VAL A 139 -43.64 -4.14 -4.46
N THR A 140 -44.68 -4.97 -4.55
CA THR A 140 -44.93 -6.11 -3.65
C THR A 140 -45.13 -7.38 -4.45
N LEU A 141 -44.29 -8.40 -4.24
CA LEU A 141 -44.36 -9.69 -4.93
C LEU A 141 -44.14 -10.87 -3.97
N ASP A 142 -44.80 -12.00 -4.26
CA ASP A 142 -44.59 -13.30 -3.62
C ASP A 142 -44.08 -14.30 -4.66
N MET A 143 -42.97 -15.01 -4.43
CA MET A 143 -42.29 -15.76 -5.48
C MET A 143 -41.60 -17.05 -5.02
N ASP A 144 -41.42 -17.99 -5.95
CA ASP A 144 -40.59 -19.19 -5.82
C ASP A 144 -39.69 -19.28 -7.07
N VAL A 145 -38.44 -18.82 -6.94
CA VAL A 145 -37.51 -18.63 -8.08
C VAL A 145 -36.11 -19.18 -7.81
N ASN A 146 -35.39 -19.55 -8.86
CA ASN A 146 -33.99 -19.98 -8.74
C ASN A 146 -33.05 -18.77 -8.61
N TYR A 147 -33.25 -17.74 -9.43
CA TYR A 147 -32.43 -16.53 -9.41
C TYR A 147 -33.29 -15.27 -9.39
N LEU A 148 -33.03 -14.40 -8.41
CA LEU A 148 -33.69 -13.10 -8.27
C LEU A 148 -32.64 -11.99 -8.33
N GLU A 149 -32.80 -11.02 -9.24
CA GLU A 149 -32.06 -9.76 -9.21
C GLU A 149 -33.00 -8.60 -8.84
N THR A 150 -32.70 -7.87 -7.78
CA THR A 150 -33.45 -6.69 -7.35
C THR A 150 -32.56 -5.45 -7.45
N ILE A 151 -33.01 -4.42 -8.16
CA ILE A 151 -32.32 -3.15 -8.28
C ILE A 151 -33.26 -2.03 -7.83
N VAL A 152 -32.88 -1.32 -6.77
CA VAL A 152 -33.65 -0.20 -6.24
C VAL A 152 -32.84 1.08 -6.39
N SER A 153 -33.45 2.12 -6.95
CA SER A 153 -32.87 3.46 -7.04
C SER A 153 -33.84 4.57 -6.65
N GLY A 154 -33.34 5.71 -6.18
CA GLY A 154 -34.19 6.84 -5.76
C GLY A 154 -34.80 6.63 -4.38
N ALA A 155 -36.11 6.84 -4.23
CA ALA A 155 -36.90 6.69 -2.99
C ALA A 155 -37.94 5.55 -3.11
N ALA A 156 -37.61 4.52 -3.88
CA ALA A 156 -38.49 3.38 -4.14
C ALA A 156 -38.44 2.32 -3.03
N ASP A 157 -39.54 1.58 -2.83
CA ASP A 157 -39.67 0.51 -1.84
C ASP A 157 -40.06 -0.81 -2.52
N VAL A 158 -39.33 -1.88 -2.23
CA VAL A 158 -39.61 -3.22 -2.78
C VAL A 158 -39.81 -4.22 -1.64
N LYS A 159 -40.98 -4.87 -1.59
CA LYS A 159 -41.34 -5.89 -0.60
C LYS A 159 -41.45 -7.26 -1.29
N LEU A 160 -40.71 -8.23 -0.77
CA LEU A 160 -40.58 -9.57 -1.37
C LEU A 160 -40.86 -10.64 -0.32
N SER A 161 -41.59 -11.69 -0.71
CA SER A 161 -41.84 -12.90 0.10
C SER A 161 -41.68 -14.17 -0.71
N GLY A 162 -41.62 -15.32 -0.02
CA GLY A 162 -41.56 -16.65 -0.62
C GLY A 162 -40.17 -17.28 -0.51
N ARG A 163 -39.66 -17.86 -1.61
CA ARG A 163 -38.36 -18.52 -1.69
C ARG A 163 -37.54 -18.05 -2.88
N ALA A 164 -36.24 -17.87 -2.68
CA ALA A 164 -35.26 -17.75 -3.75
C ALA A 164 -34.05 -18.64 -3.47
N VAL A 165 -33.48 -19.32 -4.47
CA VAL A 165 -32.19 -20.01 -4.26
C VAL A 165 -31.06 -18.99 -4.19
N THR A 166 -30.99 -18.07 -5.16
CA THR A 166 -30.02 -16.98 -5.20
C THR A 166 -30.72 -15.63 -5.30
N HIS A 167 -30.41 -14.70 -4.39
CA HIS A 167 -30.89 -13.32 -4.44
C HIS A 167 -29.73 -12.35 -4.55
N LYS A 168 -29.71 -11.58 -5.63
CA LYS A 168 -28.78 -10.48 -5.83
C LYS A 168 -29.51 -9.16 -5.70
N THR A 169 -29.15 -8.34 -4.72
CA THR A 169 -29.80 -7.06 -4.48
C THR A 169 -28.83 -5.88 -4.59
N LYS A 170 -29.27 -4.81 -5.26
CA LYS A 170 -28.56 -3.54 -5.35
C LYS A 170 -29.48 -2.41 -4.92
N VAL A 171 -29.04 -1.62 -3.96
CA VAL A 171 -29.76 -0.44 -3.48
C VAL A 171 -28.89 0.78 -3.68
N SER A 172 -29.40 1.77 -4.41
CA SER A 172 -28.75 3.05 -4.66
C SER A 172 -29.68 4.21 -4.27
N GLY A 173 -29.21 5.17 -3.47
CA GLY A 173 -30.06 6.28 -3.00
C GLY A 173 -30.74 5.99 -1.65
N ALA A 174 -32.02 6.36 -1.51
CA ALA A 174 -32.79 6.34 -0.25
C ALA A 174 -33.93 5.30 -0.22
N GLY A 175 -33.99 4.40 -1.20
CA GLY A 175 -35.00 3.35 -1.30
C GLY A 175 -34.68 2.11 -0.48
N ASN A 176 -35.67 1.25 -0.23
CA ASN A 176 -35.51 0.07 0.63
C ASN A 176 -35.92 -1.24 -0.03
N VAL A 177 -35.22 -2.32 0.35
CA VAL A 177 -35.61 -3.70 0.05
C VAL A 177 -36.07 -4.39 1.33
N LYS A 178 -37.34 -4.78 1.38
CA LYS A 178 -38.02 -5.44 2.51
C LYS A 178 -38.26 -6.91 2.17
N ALA A 179 -37.23 -7.75 2.30
CA ALA A 179 -37.22 -9.16 1.93
C ALA A 179 -37.03 -10.10 3.13
N LYS A 180 -37.44 -9.69 4.34
CA LYS A 180 -37.38 -10.52 5.56
C LYS A 180 -38.25 -11.79 5.44
N SER A 181 -39.32 -11.73 4.67
CA SER A 181 -40.23 -12.85 4.40
C SER A 181 -39.84 -13.68 3.17
N LEU A 182 -38.70 -13.38 2.54
CA LEU A 182 -38.16 -14.13 1.40
C LEU A 182 -37.00 -15.00 1.88
N ILE A 183 -37.21 -16.30 2.00
CA ILE A 183 -36.16 -17.25 2.42
C ILE A 183 -35.20 -17.44 1.26
N THR A 184 -33.93 -17.05 1.46
CA THR A 184 -32.89 -17.13 0.43
C THR A 184 -31.75 -18.06 0.87
N GLU A 185 -31.28 -18.97 0.00
CA GLU A 185 -30.09 -19.78 0.33
C GLU A 185 -28.81 -18.94 0.23
N LYS A 186 -28.60 -18.26 -0.90
CA LYS A 186 -27.43 -17.42 -1.16
C LYS A 186 -27.84 -15.99 -1.49
N CYS A 187 -27.33 -15.01 -0.74
CA CYS A 187 -27.59 -13.60 -1.01
C CYS A 187 -26.32 -12.82 -1.29
N THR A 188 -26.29 -12.09 -2.41
CA THR A 188 -25.30 -11.06 -2.70
C THR A 188 -25.94 -9.68 -2.64
N TYR A 189 -25.47 -8.79 -1.77
CA TYR A 189 -26.02 -7.43 -1.67
C TYR A 189 -24.99 -6.35 -1.94
N ASN A 190 -25.44 -5.22 -2.48
CA ASN A 190 -24.67 -3.99 -2.56
C ASN A 190 -25.59 -2.81 -2.21
N VAL A 191 -25.29 -2.12 -1.11
CA VAL A 191 -26.04 -0.94 -0.66
C VAL A 191 -25.12 0.27 -0.72
N SER A 192 -25.47 1.25 -1.54
CA SER A 192 -24.73 2.51 -1.71
C SER A 192 -25.67 3.70 -1.56
N GLY A 193 -25.55 4.44 -0.45
CA GLY A 193 -26.44 5.59 -0.16
C GLY A 193 -27.01 5.58 1.24
N ALA A 194 -28.28 5.99 1.38
CA ALA A 194 -29.00 6.13 2.65
C ALA A 194 -30.16 5.11 2.80
N GLY A 195 -30.35 4.21 1.83
CA GLY A 195 -31.38 3.19 1.85
C GLY A 195 -31.02 1.94 2.64
N ASP A 196 -32.03 1.16 3.01
CA ASP A 196 -31.87 -0.05 3.83
C ASP A 196 -32.28 -1.34 3.10
N ALA A 197 -31.62 -2.45 3.44
CA ALA A 197 -32.05 -3.79 3.00
C ALA A 197 -32.28 -4.73 4.20
N SER A 198 -33.45 -5.34 4.25
CA SER A 198 -33.82 -6.39 5.20
C SER A 198 -33.91 -7.73 4.48
N LEU A 199 -33.05 -8.67 4.82
CA LEU A 199 -32.82 -9.94 4.10
C LEU A 199 -33.02 -11.14 5.03
N ASN A 200 -33.31 -12.32 4.49
CA ASN A 200 -33.39 -13.57 5.24
C ASN A 200 -32.59 -14.66 4.50
N VAL A 201 -31.49 -15.11 5.09
CA VAL A 201 -30.46 -15.91 4.40
C VAL A 201 -30.08 -17.15 5.22
N THR A 202 -30.10 -18.32 4.60
CA THR A 202 -29.91 -19.62 5.29
C THR A 202 -28.56 -20.28 5.07
N ASN A 203 -27.79 -19.92 4.04
CA ASN A 203 -26.50 -20.56 3.75
C ASN A 203 -25.34 -19.56 3.63
N GLU A 204 -25.43 -18.60 2.71
CA GLU A 204 -24.31 -17.68 2.43
C GLU A 204 -24.80 -16.25 2.18
N ILE A 205 -24.26 -15.28 2.91
CA ILE A 205 -24.47 -13.86 2.64
C ILE A 205 -23.13 -13.15 2.38
N THR A 206 -23.05 -12.48 1.24
CA THR A 206 -21.89 -11.68 0.84
C THR A 206 -22.34 -10.30 0.40
N GLY A 207 -21.71 -9.23 0.87
CA GLY A 207 -22.07 -7.91 0.39
C GLY A 207 -21.31 -6.74 0.98
N GLU A 208 -21.50 -5.59 0.34
CA GLU A 208 -20.88 -4.33 0.72
C GLU A 208 -21.93 -3.25 0.97
N THR A 209 -21.78 -2.56 2.09
CA THR A 209 -22.54 -1.36 2.42
C THR A 209 -21.61 -0.16 2.44
N SER A 210 -21.96 0.89 1.70
CA SER A 210 -21.24 2.17 1.70
C SER A 210 -22.21 3.35 1.89
N GLY A 211 -21.84 4.28 2.76
CA GLY A 211 -22.66 5.45 3.09
C GLY A 211 -23.50 5.29 4.37
N ALA A 212 -24.64 5.98 4.41
CA ALA A 212 -25.49 6.08 5.60
C ALA A 212 -26.48 4.91 5.79
N GLY A 213 -26.68 4.09 4.76
CA GLY A 213 -27.61 2.96 4.77
C GLY A 213 -27.18 1.80 5.66
N SER A 214 -28.14 0.89 5.91
CA SER A 214 -27.94 -0.32 6.71
C SER A 214 -28.45 -1.58 6.03
N VAL A 215 -27.85 -2.72 6.39
CA VAL A 215 -28.32 -4.04 5.95
C VAL A 215 -28.57 -4.87 7.19
N ASN A 216 -29.82 -5.28 7.35
CA ASN A 216 -30.25 -6.21 8.39
C ASN A 216 -30.52 -7.55 7.73
N TYR A 217 -29.90 -8.62 8.23
CA TYR A 217 -30.21 -9.96 7.77
C TYR A 217 -30.63 -10.83 8.95
N GLU A 218 -31.52 -11.77 8.67
CA GLU A 218 -31.94 -12.82 9.61
C GLU A 218 -31.64 -14.20 9.02
N GLY A 219 -31.84 -15.23 9.83
CA GLY A 219 -31.40 -16.60 9.53
C GLY A 219 -30.03 -16.91 10.13
N GLU A 220 -29.60 -18.17 9.97
CA GLU A 220 -28.32 -18.70 10.47
C GLU A 220 -27.42 -19.12 9.30
N PRO A 221 -26.91 -18.16 8.48
CA PRO A 221 -26.04 -18.50 7.36
C PRO A 221 -24.70 -19.07 7.87
N LYS A 222 -24.21 -20.11 7.19
CA LYS A 222 -22.92 -20.77 7.48
C LYS A 222 -21.72 -19.90 7.11
N SER A 223 -21.89 -18.96 6.17
CA SER A 223 -20.84 -18.06 5.68
C SER A 223 -21.35 -16.62 5.63
N VAL A 224 -20.63 -15.69 6.27
CA VAL A 224 -20.96 -14.26 6.33
C VAL A 224 -19.75 -13.43 5.93
N ILE A 225 -19.79 -12.82 4.74
CA ILE A 225 -18.73 -11.96 4.21
C ILE A 225 -19.29 -10.55 3.98
N ILE A 226 -19.19 -9.69 4.98
CA ILE A 226 -19.74 -8.33 4.94
C ILE A 226 -18.61 -7.29 4.99
N SER A 227 -18.70 -6.26 4.16
CA SER A 227 -17.89 -5.05 4.27
C SER A 227 -18.75 -3.81 4.49
N LYS A 228 -18.33 -2.94 5.42
CA LYS A 228 -18.90 -1.61 5.59
C LYS A 228 -17.81 -0.55 5.41
N ASP A 229 -18.00 0.37 4.46
CA ASP A 229 -17.08 1.46 4.13
C ASP A 229 -15.63 0.97 3.95
N GLY A 230 -15.44 -0.13 3.21
CA GLY A 230 -14.14 -0.75 2.98
C GLY A 230 -13.54 -1.51 4.17
N LYS A 231 -14.22 -1.59 5.33
CA LYS A 231 -13.83 -2.43 6.48
C LYS A 231 -14.63 -3.73 6.47
N SER A 232 -13.93 -4.85 6.33
CA SER A 232 -14.57 -6.18 6.37
C SER A 232 -14.81 -6.63 7.80
N THR A 233 -16.06 -6.97 8.11
CA THR A 233 -16.49 -7.74 9.28
C THR A 233 -17.06 -9.05 8.76
N GLY A 234 -16.20 -10.04 8.58
CA GLY A 234 -16.61 -11.39 8.16
C GLY A 234 -16.54 -12.37 9.32
N PHE A 235 -17.51 -13.28 9.37
CA PHE A 235 -17.42 -14.54 10.09
C PHE A 235 -17.27 -15.64 9.04
N TYR A 236 -16.08 -16.24 9.01
CA TYR A 236 -15.72 -17.24 8.01
C TYR A 236 -15.19 -18.47 8.73
N VAL A 237 -15.88 -19.60 8.56
CA VAL A 237 -15.44 -20.92 9.00
C VAL A 237 -15.07 -21.72 7.77
N LYS A 238 -13.81 -22.14 7.69
CA LYS A 238 -13.34 -23.05 6.65
C LYS A 238 -12.72 -24.28 7.30
N GLU A 239 -13.38 -25.41 7.08
CA GLU A 239 -12.86 -26.72 7.44
C GLU A 239 -12.01 -27.25 6.29
N TYR A 240 -10.78 -27.63 6.61
CA TYR A 240 -9.92 -28.49 5.82
C TYR A 240 -9.73 -29.79 6.59
N TYR A 241 -9.36 -30.87 5.88
CA TYR A 241 -9.15 -32.20 6.47
C TYR A 241 -8.39 -32.21 7.81
N ASP A 242 -7.40 -31.32 8.01
CA ASP A 242 -6.58 -31.26 9.24
C ASP A 242 -6.59 -29.87 9.92
N SER A 243 -7.45 -28.93 9.49
CA SER A 243 -7.49 -27.60 10.13
C SER A 243 -8.81 -26.85 9.98
N THR A 244 -9.20 -26.14 11.04
CA THR A 244 -10.36 -25.24 11.06
C THR A 244 -9.88 -23.80 11.22
N LYS A 245 -10.15 -22.94 10.22
CA LYS A 245 -9.84 -21.51 10.31
C LYS A 245 -11.11 -20.71 10.58
N VAL A 246 -11.07 -19.93 11.66
CA VAL A 246 -12.15 -19.02 12.06
C VAL A 246 -11.60 -17.59 12.06
N LYS A 247 -12.21 -16.71 11.27
CA LYS A 247 -11.90 -15.27 11.29
C LYS A 247 -13.03 -14.50 11.94
N ILE A 248 -12.71 -13.71 12.97
CA ILE A 248 -13.66 -12.83 13.67
C ILE A 248 -13.08 -11.40 13.58
N GLY A 249 -13.53 -10.63 12.59
CA GLY A 249 -12.99 -9.29 12.32
C GLY A 249 -11.48 -9.30 12.03
N GLY A 250 -10.66 -8.67 12.88
CA GLY A 250 -9.20 -8.68 12.80
C GLY A 250 -8.52 -9.86 13.51
N LEU A 251 -9.28 -10.71 14.21
CA LEU A 251 -8.77 -11.86 14.95
C LEU A 251 -8.81 -13.11 14.07
N ASN A 252 -7.62 -13.70 13.84
CA ASN A 252 -7.50 -15.00 13.20
C ASN A 252 -7.40 -16.08 14.28
N ILE A 253 -8.29 -17.06 14.20
CA ILE A 253 -8.27 -18.30 15.00
C ILE A 253 -7.99 -19.45 14.03
N GLU A 254 -6.97 -20.26 14.29
CA GLU A 254 -6.65 -21.44 13.49
C GLU A 254 -6.52 -22.64 14.41
N VAL A 255 -7.32 -23.68 14.16
CA VAL A 255 -7.24 -24.97 14.83
C VAL A 255 -6.56 -25.94 13.86
N TYR A 256 -5.52 -26.62 14.31
CA TYR A 256 -4.88 -27.71 13.60
C TYR A 256 -5.12 -28.98 14.41
N GLU A 257 -5.66 -30.00 13.76
CA GLU A 257 -5.88 -31.32 14.35
C GLU A 257 -4.82 -32.25 13.74
N GLY A 258 -3.87 -32.69 14.57
CA GLY A 258 -2.89 -33.70 14.19
C GLY A 258 -3.14 -34.99 14.98
N ASP A 259 -2.51 -36.08 14.56
CA ASP A 259 -2.75 -37.44 15.09
C ASP A 259 -2.75 -37.52 16.63
N ASP A 260 -1.83 -36.81 17.31
CA ASP A 260 -1.66 -36.86 18.77
C ASP A 260 -1.77 -35.48 19.47
N SER A 261 -2.16 -34.42 18.75
CA SER A 261 -2.26 -33.08 19.38
C SER A 261 -3.20 -32.12 18.66
N VAL A 262 -3.87 -31.27 19.44
CA VAL A 262 -4.69 -30.16 18.93
C VAL A 262 -3.96 -28.84 19.17
N ARG A 263 -3.73 -28.08 18.11
CA ARG A 263 -3.11 -26.75 18.18
C ARG A 263 -4.13 -25.67 17.84
N VAL A 264 -4.43 -24.81 18.80
CA VAL A 264 -5.31 -23.64 18.62
C VAL A 264 -4.49 -22.36 18.65
N VAL A 265 -4.45 -21.64 17.54
CA VAL A 265 -3.80 -20.34 17.40
C VAL A 265 -4.85 -19.25 17.51
N VAL A 266 -4.69 -18.29 18.42
CA VAL A 266 -5.55 -17.12 18.57
C VAL A 266 -4.69 -15.86 18.49
N GLY A 267 -4.68 -15.20 17.33
CA GLY A 267 -3.83 -14.03 17.08
C GLY A 267 -2.33 -14.36 17.20
N ASN A 268 -1.68 -13.91 18.29
CA ASN A 268 -0.28 -14.20 18.59
C ASN A 268 -0.08 -15.22 19.72
N ARG A 269 -1.16 -15.83 20.22
CA ARG A 269 -1.13 -16.84 21.28
C ARG A 269 -1.39 -18.22 20.67
N VAL A 270 -0.75 -19.24 21.22
CA VAL A 270 -0.92 -20.64 20.84
C VAL A 270 -1.34 -21.41 22.07
N LEU A 271 -2.36 -22.23 21.94
CA LEU A 271 -2.67 -23.32 22.86
C LEU A 271 -2.30 -24.62 22.16
N ASN A 272 -1.42 -25.40 22.76
CA ASN A 272 -1.17 -26.78 22.35
C ASN A 272 -1.81 -27.69 23.41
N ILE A 273 -2.68 -28.58 22.96
CA ILE A 273 -3.28 -29.63 23.77
C ILE A 273 -2.60 -30.93 23.34
N ASP A 274 -1.90 -31.58 24.26
CA ASP A 274 -1.27 -32.88 24.00
C ASP A 274 -2.30 -34.04 24.12
N GLU A 275 -1.88 -35.24 23.70
CA GLU A 275 -2.64 -36.49 23.79
C GLU A 275 -3.15 -36.82 25.21
N ASN A 276 -2.51 -36.28 26.25
CA ASN A 276 -2.87 -36.50 27.66
C ASN A 276 -3.80 -35.41 28.21
N GLY A 277 -4.22 -34.45 27.38
CA GLY A 277 -5.10 -33.34 27.75
C GLY A 277 -4.39 -32.18 28.47
N ASN A 278 -3.06 -32.15 28.51
CA ASN A 278 -2.33 -31.03 29.10
C ASN A 278 -2.33 -29.84 28.15
N VAL A 279 -2.58 -28.66 28.71
CA VAL A 279 -2.65 -27.40 27.94
C VAL A 279 -1.38 -26.59 28.14
N ASN A 280 -0.63 -26.39 27.05
CA ASN A 280 0.54 -25.52 27.01
C ASN A 280 0.24 -24.20 26.31
N PHE A 281 0.48 -23.08 26.99
CA PHE A 281 0.31 -21.74 26.44
C PHE A 281 1.63 -21.19 25.87
N GLY A 282 1.61 -20.75 24.61
CA GLY A 282 2.74 -20.15 23.91
C GLY A 282 2.40 -18.83 23.23
N ARG A 283 3.43 -18.15 22.70
CA ARG A 283 3.27 -17.01 21.78
C ARG A 283 3.91 -17.33 20.42
N CYS A 284 3.20 -17.05 19.33
CA CYS A 284 3.81 -17.02 18.00
C CYS A 284 4.74 -15.80 17.91
N LYS A 285 6.06 -16.03 17.86
CA LYS A 285 7.03 -14.96 17.57
C LYS A 285 6.79 -14.49 16.14
N ARG A 286 6.32 -13.25 15.97
CA ARG A 286 6.29 -12.61 14.66
C ARG A 286 7.73 -12.38 14.20
N ASN A 287 8.04 -12.81 12.99
CA ASN A 287 9.30 -12.44 12.35
C ASN A 287 9.39 -10.91 12.29
N LYS A 288 10.54 -10.38 12.68
CA LYS A 288 10.86 -8.95 12.58
C LYS A 288 11.98 -8.79 11.58
N PHE A 289 11.95 -7.70 10.81
CA PHE A 289 13.11 -7.26 10.05
C PHE A 289 14.29 -7.05 11.00
N ASN A 290 15.46 -7.51 10.58
CA ASN A 290 16.66 -7.57 11.40
C ASN A 290 17.86 -7.21 10.53
N GLY A 291 18.45 -6.05 10.78
CA GLY A 291 19.56 -5.52 10.00
C GLY A 291 20.89 -6.18 10.37
N HIS A 292 21.93 -5.77 9.65
CA HIS A 292 23.29 -6.27 9.81
C HIS A 292 24.32 -5.12 9.93
N TRP A 293 24.02 -4.14 10.80
CA TRP A 293 24.91 -3.04 11.16
C TRP A 293 25.66 -3.28 12.47
N ALA A 294 24.95 -3.68 13.54
CA ALA A 294 25.53 -3.81 14.88
C ALA A 294 26.58 -4.93 14.91
N GLY A 295 27.77 -4.64 15.44
CA GLY A 295 28.85 -5.60 15.35
C GLY A 295 30.26 -5.04 15.41
N PHE A 296 31.19 -5.90 15.01
CA PHE A 296 32.61 -5.58 14.88
C PHE A 296 33.06 -5.72 13.42
N ASP A 297 33.51 -4.61 12.84
CA ASP A 297 34.07 -4.59 11.49
C ASP A 297 35.57 -4.31 11.52
N MET A 298 36.33 -4.95 10.64
CA MET A 298 37.75 -4.63 10.41
C MET A 298 38.06 -4.68 8.93
N GLY A 299 38.92 -3.77 8.48
CA GLY A 299 39.30 -3.69 7.08
C GLY A 299 40.63 -3.00 6.86
N ILE A 300 41.08 -3.03 5.61
CA ILE A 300 42.16 -2.17 5.14
C ILE A 300 41.57 -0.82 4.74
N ASN A 301 42.28 0.26 5.03
CA ASN A 301 41.86 1.60 4.67
C ASN A 301 42.96 2.37 3.94
N GLY A 302 42.53 3.32 3.13
CA GLY A 302 43.41 4.18 2.37
C GLY A 302 42.68 5.42 1.90
N TYR A 303 43.27 6.12 0.95
CA TYR A 303 42.64 7.22 0.24
C TYR A 303 43.15 7.26 -1.20
N VAL A 304 42.41 7.94 -2.06
CA VAL A 304 42.76 8.20 -3.45
C VAL A 304 42.72 9.69 -3.76
N ASP A 305 43.44 10.14 -4.79
CA ASP A 305 43.27 11.46 -5.37
C ASP A 305 42.03 11.52 -6.30
N PRO A 306 41.69 12.67 -6.92
CA PRO A 306 40.59 12.77 -7.89
C PRO A 306 40.72 11.85 -9.11
N ASP A 307 41.93 11.39 -9.44
CA ASP A 307 42.22 10.46 -10.54
C ASP A 307 42.18 8.98 -10.10
N PHE A 308 41.73 8.69 -8.86
CA PHE A 308 41.72 7.36 -8.26
C PHE A 308 43.10 6.73 -8.04
N LYS A 309 44.17 7.53 -8.00
CA LYS A 309 45.53 7.06 -7.73
C LYS A 309 45.79 6.95 -6.22
N MET A 310 46.56 5.94 -5.83
CA MET A 310 46.97 5.68 -4.45
C MET A 310 48.47 5.91 -4.19
N SER A 311 49.21 6.31 -5.21
CA SER A 311 50.60 6.75 -5.13
C SER A 311 50.67 8.15 -5.67
N PHE A 312 51.28 9.04 -4.89
CA PHE A 312 51.22 10.47 -5.10
C PHE A 312 52.54 11.01 -5.65
N PRO A 313 52.51 12.14 -6.39
CA PRO A 313 53.73 12.78 -6.87
C PRO A 313 54.60 13.27 -5.70
N LYS A 314 55.88 13.57 -5.96
CA LYS A 314 56.90 13.85 -4.91
C LYS A 314 56.50 14.97 -3.94
N GLU A 315 55.68 15.92 -4.38
CA GLU A 315 55.13 17.02 -3.59
C GLU A 315 54.22 16.54 -2.47
N THR A 316 53.47 15.45 -2.70
CA THR A 316 52.48 14.88 -1.78
C THR A 316 52.78 13.43 -1.39
N GLU A 317 53.93 12.88 -1.82
CA GLU A 317 54.42 11.51 -1.50
C GLU A 317 54.54 11.26 0.01
N TYR A 318 54.60 12.32 0.84
CA TYR A 318 54.51 12.18 2.29
C TYR A 318 53.19 11.54 2.76
N MET A 319 52.15 11.54 1.91
CA MET A 319 50.87 10.87 2.13
C MET A 319 50.83 9.44 1.55
N ASP A 320 51.89 8.94 0.93
CA ASP A 320 51.88 7.55 0.47
C ASP A 320 51.72 6.58 1.65
N LEU A 321 50.89 5.55 1.46
CA LEU A 321 50.56 4.60 2.51
C LEU A 321 51.17 3.21 2.27
N ARG A 322 51.61 2.58 3.36
CA ARG A 322 51.76 1.12 3.43
C ARG A 322 50.38 0.51 3.63
N MET A 323 49.69 0.22 2.52
CA MET A 323 48.30 -0.26 2.53
C MET A 323 48.10 -1.51 3.39
N THR A 324 49.01 -2.47 3.36
CA THR A 324 48.95 -3.72 4.16
C THR A 324 49.00 -3.50 5.68
N LYS A 325 49.33 -2.30 6.13
CA LYS A 325 49.42 -1.90 7.54
C LYS A 325 48.51 -0.75 7.89
N SER A 326 47.72 -0.26 6.92
CA SER A 326 46.68 0.74 7.12
C SER A 326 45.38 0.01 7.39
N VAL A 327 44.88 0.13 8.62
CA VAL A 327 43.78 -0.70 9.14
C VAL A 327 42.71 0.18 9.76
N ALA A 328 41.46 -0.15 9.45
CA ALA A 328 40.28 0.39 10.09
C ALA A 328 39.62 -0.66 11.00
N VAL A 329 39.15 -0.21 12.17
CA VAL A 329 38.38 -1.02 13.12
C VAL A 329 37.11 -0.26 13.47
N TYR A 330 35.96 -0.93 13.47
CA TYR A 330 34.65 -0.37 13.78
C TYR A 330 34.01 -1.16 14.93
N ILE A 331 33.36 -0.44 15.83
CA ILE A 331 32.47 -0.98 16.85
C ILE A 331 31.11 -0.32 16.64
N ASN A 332 30.17 -1.07 16.10
CA ASN A 332 28.80 -0.64 15.84
C ASN A 332 27.92 -1.12 17.00
N PHE A 333 27.70 -0.27 17.99
CA PHE A 333 27.14 -0.67 19.29
C PHE A 333 25.63 -0.44 19.42
N PHE A 334 24.99 0.21 18.44
CA PHE A 334 23.55 0.41 18.42
C PHE A 334 23.00 0.25 17.00
N GLU A 335 21.85 -0.40 16.89
CA GLU A 335 21.14 -0.62 15.64
C GLU A 335 19.64 -0.48 15.87
N GLN A 336 18.98 0.18 14.92
CA GLN A 336 17.54 0.33 14.84
C GLN A 336 17.07 -0.14 13.46
N ASN A 337 16.17 -1.12 13.49
CA ASN A 337 15.62 -1.78 12.31
C ASN A 337 14.20 -1.29 12.04
N ILE A 338 13.95 -0.82 10.82
CA ILE A 338 12.65 -0.31 10.38
C ILE A 338 12.20 -1.12 9.16
N ALA A 339 11.19 -1.97 9.33
CA ALA A 339 10.65 -2.76 8.23
C ALA A 339 9.90 -1.85 7.22
N LEU A 340 10.28 -1.93 5.95
CA LEU A 340 9.60 -1.21 4.85
C LEU A 340 8.69 -2.14 4.03
N SER A 341 8.65 -3.43 4.36
CA SER A 341 7.88 -4.45 3.64
C SER A 341 7.08 -5.34 4.60
N LYS A 342 5.86 -5.74 4.19
CA LYS A 342 4.98 -6.61 4.99
C LYS A 342 5.61 -7.98 5.28
N ASN A 343 6.40 -8.50 4.34
CA ASN A 343 7.11 -9.77 4.48
C ASN A 343 8.43 -9.67 5.28
N GLN A 344 8.77 -8.49 5.81
CA GLN A 344 9.96 -8.24 6.63
C GLN A 344 11.29 -8.52 5.90
N LYS A 345 11.30 -8.58 4.56
CA LYS A 345 12.50 -8.88 3.75
C LYS A 345 13.25 -7.64 3.27
N PHE A 346 12.62 -6.49 3.35
CA PHE A 346 13.18 -5.21 2.95
C PHE A 346 12.91 -4.19 4.05
N GLY A 347 13.94 -3.43 4.42
CA GLY A 347 13.88 -2.47 5.50
C GLY A 347 15.00 -1.43 5.43
N MET A 348 14.94 -0.51 6.39
CA MET A 348 15.94 0.51 6.63
C MET A 348 16.64 0.23 7.95
N VAL A 349 17.96 0.41 7.96
CA VAL A 349 18.82 0.23 9.13
C VAL A 349 19.48 1.57 9.44
N THR A 350 19.37 2.00 10.69
CA THR A 350 20.16 3.10 11.25
C THR A 350 20.77 2.67 12.58
N GLY A 351 21.66 3.47 13.16
CA GLY A 351 22.39 3.04 14.34
C GLY A 351 23.43 4.02 14.82
N LEU A 352 24.33 3.53 15.66
CA LEU A 352 25.53 4.24 16.08
C LEU A 352 26.72 3.29 16.03
N GLY A 353 27.87 3.84 15.67
CA GLY A 353 29.15 3.14 15.76
C GLY A 353 30.30 4.10 15.97
N ILE A 354 31.44 3.58 16.38
CA ILE A 354 32.70 4.32 16.41
C ILE A 354 33.72 3.56 15.57
N ASN A 355 34.64 4.29 14.95
CA ASN A 355 35.72 3.65 14.21
C ASN A 355 37.05 4.36 14.36
N TRP A 356 38.11 3.56 14.32
CA TRP A 356 39.49 4.02 14.29
C TRP A 356 40.09 3.72 12.94
N HIS A 357 40.40 4.78 12.19
CA HIS A 357 41.19 4.70 10.98
C HIS A 357 42.66 4.87 11.31
N ASN A 358 43.52 3.91 10.92
CA ASN A 358 44.96 4.01 11.09
C ASN A 358 45.65 4.03 9.73
N TYR A 359 46.07 5.21 9.29
CA TYR A 359 46.80 5.40 8.03
C TYR A 359 48.30 5.28 8.28
N ARG A 360 48.91 4.23 7.74
CA ARG A 360 50.33 3.94 7.90
C ARG A 360 51.13 4.55 6.77
N PHE A 361 51.90 5.60 7.02
CA PHE A 361 52.72 6.19 5.96
C PHE A 361 53.85 5.25 5.52
N SER A 362 54.21 5.35 4.24
CA SER A 362 55.28 4.56 3.61
C SER A 362 56.67 5.10 3.94
N LYS A 363 56.78 6.43 3.98
CA LYS A 363 57.94 7.23 4.39
C LYS A 363 57.88 7.58 5.87
N ASP A 364 58.97 8.14 6.38
CA ASP A 364 59.09 8.64 7.74
C ASP A 364 58.45 10.02 7.93
N THR A 365 57.22 10.13 7.43
CA THR A 365 56.43 11.33 7.36
C THR A 365 56.21 11.97 8.73
N ARG A 366 56.38 13.28 8.75
CA ARG A 366 55.91 14.23 9.76
C ARG A 366 54.85 15.12 9.12
N LEU A 367 53.71 15.27 9.77
CA LEU A 367 52.70 16.25 9.39
C LEU A 367 52.84 17.47 10.29
N ASN A 368 52.86 18.66 9.69
CA ASN A 368 52.83 19.92 10.41
C ASN A 368 51.49 20.62 10.18
N ALA A 369 50.84 21.01 11.27
CA ALA A 369 49.59 21.74 11.28
C ALA A 369 49.75 23.19 11.74
N ASP A 370 50.97 23.66 12.03
CA ASP A 370 51.23 25.05 12.46
C ASP A 370 51.33 26.05 11.29
N SER A 371 51.15 25.60 10.04
CA SER A 371 51.20 26.39 8.81
C SER A 371 49.80 26.73 8.27
N SER A 372 49.68 27.63 7.29
CA SER A 372 48.36 27.98 6.72
C SER A 372 47.60 26.82 6.06
N GLU A 373 48.30 25.74 5.74
CA GLU A 373 47.83 24.48 5.16
C GLU A 373 48.61 23.30 5.76
N LEU A 374 48.14 22.08 5.55
CA LEU A 374 48.85 20.86 5.94
C LEU A 374 50.07 20.66 5.06
N ILE A 375 51.25 20.72 5.68
CA ILE A 375 52.52 20.44 5.03
C ILE A 375 53.13 19.17 5.62
N GLY A 376 53.62 18.30 4.75
CA GLY A 376 54.37 17.11 5.15
C GLY A 376 55.88 17.27 4.96
N TYR A 377 56.63 16.62 5.84
CA TYR A 377 58.09 16.52 5.78
C TYR A 377 58.51 15.06 5.91
N ILE A 378 59.70 14.73 5.38
CA ILE A 378 60.30 13.41 5.50
C ILE A 378 61.56 13.52 6.36
N ASP A 379 61.58 12.79 7.47
CA ASP A 379 62.74 12.70 8.34
C ASP A 379 63.80 11.78 7.69
N LYS A 380 65.06 12.22 7.60
CA LYS A 380 66.19 11.46 7.03
C LYS A 380 67.33 11.34 8.04
N GLY A 381 68.04 10.21 7.99
CA GLY A 381 69.18 9.94 8.89
C GLY A 381 68.80 9.27 10.22
N ILE A 382 67.54 8.87 10.39
CA ILE A 382 67.04 8.20 11.59
C ILE A 382 66.26 6.93 11.25
N SER A 383 66.41 5.88 12.07
CA SER A 383 65.58 4.68 11.99
C SER A 383 64.26 4.89 12.71
N ILE A 384 63.19 5.02 11.92
CA ILE A 384 61.81 5.10 12.42
C ILE A 384 61.10 3.79 12.07
N ARG A 385 60.74 3.03 13.11
CA ARG A 385 59.90 1.83 12.96
C ARG A 385 58.59 2.16 12.25
N LYS A 386 58.07 3.36 12.51
CA LYS A 386 56.64 3.61 12.42
C LYS A 386 56.27 5.08 12.49
N THR A 387 55.65 5.59 11.43
CA THR A 387 54.77 6.78 11.48
C THR A 387 53.35 6.42 11.03
N LYS A 388 52.34 7.09 11.58
CA LYS A 388 50.94 6.91 11.19
C LYS A 388 50.07 8.10 11.61
N LEU A 389 48.95 8.29 10.93
CA LEU A 389 47.85 9.16 11.33
C LEU A 389 46.68 8.28 11.79
N THR A 390 46.15 8.56 12.98
CA THR A 390 45.03 7.84 13.56
C THR A 390 43.86 8.79 13.78
N ASN A 391 42.69 8.42 13.26
CA ASN A 391 41.46 9.20 13.41
C ASN A 391 40.38 8.35 14.08
N LEU A 392 39.62 8.96 14.98
CA LEU A 392 38.45 8.39 15.63
C LEU A 392 37.20 9.15 15.17
N TYR A 393 36.20 8.46 14.64
CA TYR A 393 34.89 9.04 14.33
C TYR A 393 33.77 8.34 15.08
N LEU A 394 32.72 9.10 15.40
CA LEU A 394 31.37 8.60 15.71
C LEU A 394 30.57 8.57 14.42
N ASN A 395 29.88 7.46 14.15
CA ASN A 395 29.20 7.19 12.90
C ASN A 395 27.70 6.97 13.11
N ILE A 396 26.91 7.48 12.17
CA ILE A 396 25.47 7.27 12.04
C ILE A 396 25.19 6.74 10.63
N PRO A 397 24.83 5.45 10.47
CA PRO A 397 24.47 4.89 9.18
C PRO A 397 23.00 5.19 8.83
N LEU A 398 22.73 5.20 7.53
CA LEU A 398 21.40 5.13 6.95
C LEU A 398 21.47 4.17 5.76
N LEU A 399 21.00 2.94 5.95
CA LEU A 399 21.10 1.86 4.96
C LEU A 399 19.71 1.38 4.56
N LEU A 400 19.53 1.10 3.27
CA LEU A 400 18.46 0.25 2.77
C LEU A 400 19.01 -1.16 2.66
N GLU A 401 18.31 -2.13 3.23
CA GLU A 401 18.76 -3.51 3.28
C GLU A 401 17.66 -4.46 2.79
N PHE A 402 18.07 -5.36 1.91
CA PHE A 402 17.29 -6.48 1.42
C PHE A 402 17.86 -7.78 1.97
N GLN A 403 16.99 -8.69 2.41
CA GLN A 403 17.33 -10.01 2.92
C GLN A 403 16.42 -11.10 2.33
N THR A 404 17.00 -12.26 1.98
CA THR A 404 16.22 -13.37 1.41
C THR A 404 15.30 -14.03 2.43
N ASN A 405 15.70 -14.04 3.71
CA ASN A 405 14.96 -14.62 4.82
C ASN A 405 15.21 -13.83 6.12
N SER A 406 14.15 -13.36 6.78
CA SER A 406 14.21 -12.60 8.03
C SER A 406 14.16 -13.46 9.30
N GLY A 407 13.80 -14.75 9.18
CA GLY A 407 13.54 -15.65 10.31
C GLY A 407 14.70 -16.58 10.67
N HIS A 408 15.58 -16.90 9.72
CA HIS A 408 16.70 -17.85 9.90
C HIS A 408 18.03 -17.24 9.46
N LYS A 409 18.85 -16.79 10.44
CA LYS A 409 20.16 -16.14 10.21
C LYS A 409 21.23 -17.04 9.57
N LYS A 410 21.12 -18.37 9.67
CA LYS A 410 22.23 -19.28 9.30
C LYS A 410 22.47 -19.41 7.78
N ASN A 411 21.44 -19.23 6.95
CA ASN A 411 21.51 -19.34 5.49
C ASN A 411 20.67 -18.24 4.80
N SER A 412 20.90 -16.99 5.18
CA SER A 412 20.29 -15.84 4.50
C SER A 412 21.35 -15.04 3.76
N PHE A 413 20.99 -14.63 2.54
CA PHE A 413 21.71 -13.60 1.81
C PHE A 413 21.12 -12.25 2.21
N HIS A 414 21.97 -11.26 2.41
CA HIS A 414 21.56 -9.88 2.59
C HIS A 414 22.48 -8.92 1.81
N PHE A 415 21.88 -7.82 1.40
CA PHE A 415 22.52 -6.75 0.66
C PHE A 415 22.05 -5.41 1.23
N GLY A 416 23.01 -4.59 1.66
CA GLY A 416 22.80 -3.26 2.20
C GLY A 416 23.49 -2.20 1.33
N LEU A 417 22.78 -1.11 1.07
CA LEU A 417 23.30 0.07 0.36
C LEU A 417 22.88 1.32 1.11
N GLY A 418 23.78 2.27 1.29
CA GLY A 418 23.41 3.56 1.88
C GLY A 418 24.57 4.48 2.17
N MET A 419 24.38 5.32 3.18
CA MET A 419 25.36 6.32 3.60
C MET A 419 25.74 6.17 5.07
N VAL A 420 26.98 6.53 5.41
CA VAL A 420 27.45 6.65 6.80
C VAL A 420 27.95 8.08 7.01
N MET A 421 27.32 8.77 7.96
CA MET A 421 27.76 10.08 8.42
C MET A 421 28.73 9.90 9.57
N GLY A 422 29.91 10.52 9.51
CA GLY A 422 30.94 10.45 10.54
C GLY A 422 31.26 11.83 11.11
N VAL A 423 31.34 11.93 12.44
CA VAL A 423 31.84 13.12 13.17
C VAL A 423 33.19 12.76 13.79
N ARG A 424 34.24 13.51 13.45
CA ARG A 424 35.60 13.28 13.97
C ARG A 424 35.65 13.68 15.43
N LEU A 425 35.96 12.72 16.30
CA LEU A 425 36.12 12.96 17.74
C LEU A 425 37.57 13.25 18.12
N SER A 426 38.53 12.63 17.42
CA SER A 426 39.96 12.83 17.69
C SER A 426 40.78 12.48 16.46
N SER A 427 41.91 13.15 16.30
CA SER A 427 42.97 12.78 15.38
C SER A 427 44.32 12.98 16.05
N HIS A 428 45.27 12.09 15.76
CA HIS A 428 46.63 12.23 16.21
C HIS A 428 47.60 11.51 15.28
N THR A 429 48.80 12.05 15.14
CA THR A 429 49.92 11.30 14.58
C THR A 429 50.60 10.48 15.67
N LYS A 430 51.20 9.34 15.30
CA LYS A 430 52.05 8.54 16.18
C LYS A 430 53.32 8.15 15.44
N LYS A 431 54.47 8.58 15.97
CA LYS A 431 55.80 8.22 15.51
C LYS A 431 56.50 7.33 16.55
N TYR A 432 57.18 6.29 16.10
CA TYR A 432 57.98 5.39 16.93
C TYR A 432 59.41 5.38 16.42
N TYR A 433 60.32 5.89 17.24
CA TYR A 433 61.74 5.94 16.95
C TYR A 433 62.40 4.66 17.47
N ASP A 434 63.23 4.01 16.64
CA ASP A 434 64.12 2.95 17.13
C ASP A 434 65.37 3.54 17.80
N GLU A 435 65.77 4.76 17.39
CA GLU A 435 66.93 5.49 17.90
C GLU A 435 66.50 6.75 18.67
N ARG A 436 66.89 6.85 19.95
CA ARG A 436 66.53 7.96 20.86
C ARG A 436 67.66 8.99 20.92
N ASN A 437 67.31 10.26 21.16
CA ASN A 437 68.25 11.37 21.29
C ASN A 437 69.27 11.47 20.14
N LYS A 438 68.86 11.08 18.93
CA LYS A 438 69.70 11.10 17.73
C LYS A 438 69.33 12.30 16.86
N GLU A 439 70.34 12.99 16.34
CA GLU A 439 70.16 14.06 15.36
C GLU A 439 69.78 13.50 13.98
N PHE A 440 68.85 14.16 13.32
CA PHE A 440 68.37 13.79 12.00
C PHE A 440 67.85 15.02 11.24
N ASP A 441 67.79 14.91 9.91
CA ASP A 441 67.38 16.02 9.05
C ASP A 441 65.90 15.94 8.71
N ILE A 442 65.22 17.08 8.76
CA ILE A 442 63.84 17.22 8.29
C ILE A 442 63.89 17.80 6.88
N THR A 443 63.40 17.02 5.92
CA THR A 443 63.51 17.35 4.49
C THR A 443 62.16 17.59 3.84
N LYS A 444 62.13 18.46 2.82
CA LYS A 444 60.97 18.71 1.96
C LYS A 444 61.39 18.62 0.50
N TYR A 445 60.51 18.10 -0.35
CA TYR A 445 60.73 18.09 -1.79
C TYR A 445 60.59 19.50 -2.37
N ASN A 446 61.55 19.91 -3.19
CA ASN A 446 61.54 21.17 -3.92
C ASN A 446 61.37 20.90 -5.43
N PRO A 447 60.22 21.27 -6.04
CA PRO A 447 59.97 21.05 -7.46
C PRO A 447 60.94 21.79 -8.39
N ALA A 448 61.52 22.91 -7.94
CA ALA A 448 62.45 23.68 -8.76
C ALA A 448 63.82 22.99 -8.90
N THR A 449 64.23 22.18 -7.91
CA THR A 449 65.53 21.50 -7.88
C THR A 449 65.43 19.98 -8.07
N ASP A 450 64.20 19.44 -8.14
CA ASP A 450 63.87 18.00 -8.19
C ASP A 450 64.55 17.17 -7.07
N LYS A 451 64.78 17.80 -5.91
CA LYS A 451 65.50 17.21 -4.78
C LYS A 451 64.78 17.44 -3.45
N TYR A 452 65.09 16.56 -2.50
CA TYR A 452 64.74 16.78 -1.10
C TYR A 452 65.80 17.65 -0.44
N GLU A 453 65.40 18.82 0.02
CA GLU A 453 66.26 19.79 0.69
C GLU A 453 66.05 19.72 2.20
N THR A 454 67.16 19.78 2.95
CA THR A 454 67.13 19.86 4.42
C THR A 454 66.68 21.25 4.83
N LEU A 455 65.63 21.33 5.63
CA LEU A 455 65.12 22.61 6.15
C LEU A 455 65.75 22.92 7.51
N PHE A 456 65.84 21.92 8.38
CA PHE A 456 66.46 22.03 9.70
C PHE A 456 66.78 20.63 10.25
N THR A 457 67.72 20.57 11.18
CA THR A 457 68.07 19.36 11.93
C THR A 457 67.24 19.31 13.23
N ALA A 458 66.80 18.13 13.62
CA ALA A 458 66.07 17.88 14.85
C ALA A 458 66.67 16.70 15.62
N VAL A 459 66.38 16.64 16.92
CA VAL A 459 66.81 15.53 17.79
C VAL A 459 65.59 14.64 18.10
N SER A 460 65.74 13.33 17.98
CA SER A 460 64.66 12.39 18.32
C SER A 460 64.38 12.40 19.81
N SER A 461 63.10 12.21 20.17
CA SER A 461 62.68 12.26 21.58
C SER A 461 63.35 11.16 22.40
N ASP A 462 63.58 11.43 23.68
CA ASP A 462 63.98 10.42 24.67
C ASP A 462 62.92 9.31 24.82
N ASN A 463 61.65 9.64 24.53
CA ASN A 463 60.59 8.66 24.42
C ASN A 463 60.60 7.98 23.05
N SER A 464 60.58 6.64 23.05
CA SER A 464 60.47 5.86 21.80
C SER A 464 59.16 6.10 21.06
N ILE A 465 58.14 6.67 21.69
CA ILE A 465 56.84 6.97 21.10
C ILE A 465 56.49 8.43 21.30
N VAL A 466 56.25 9.13 20.20
CA VAL A 466 55.70 10.48 20.20
C VAL A 466 54.31 10.45 19.57
N LYS A 467 53.34 11.10 20.23
CA LYS A 467 52.01 11.33 19.69
C LYS A 467 51.73 12.82 19.67
N ASN A 468 51.23 13.34 18.56
CA ASN A 468 50.78 14.72 18.47
C ASN A 468 49.29 14.73 18.12
N PHE A 469 48.47 15.31 19.00
CA PHE A 469 47.03 15.44 18.84
C PHE A 469 46.72 16.79 18.21
N ASP A 470 46.15 16.76 17.02
CA ASP A 470 45.80 17.94 16.25
C ASP A 470 44.66 17.58 15.29
N ASP A 471 44.01 18.58 14.73
CA ASP A 471 43.01 18.48 13.69
C ASP A 471 43.62 18.22 12.30
N PHE A 472 44.90 18.57 12.08
CA PHE A 472 45.65 18.42 10.82
C PHE A 472 44.89 18.96 9.60
N TYR A 473 44.12 20.04 9.78
CA TYR A 473 43.20 20.60 8.79
C TYR A 473 42.19 19.61 8.22
N MET A 474 41.93 18.50 8.91
CA MET A 474 40.99 17.48 8.47
C MET A 474 39.56 17.96 8.57
N ASN A 475 38.71 17.54 7.62
CA ASN A 475 37.29 17.77 7.71
C ASN A 475 36.73 17.14 9.01
N PRO A 476 35.94 17.90 9.80
CA PRO A 476 35.33 17.38 11.02
C PRO A 476 34.20 16.39 10.70
N PHE A 477 33.62 16.47 9.51
CA PHE A 477 32.56 15.58 9.03
C PHE A 477 33.04 14.70 7.88
N LYS A 478 32.49 13.50 7.82
CA LYS A 478 32.75 12.52 6.77
C LYS A 478 31.42 11.95 6.26
N TRP A 479 31.30 11.83 4.95
CA TRP A 479 30.12 11.27 4.28
C TRP A 479 30.59 10.09 3.44
N ASP A 480 30.28 8.88 3.88
CA ASP A 480 30.66 7.67 3.14
C ASP A 480 29.47 7.11 2.39
N ALA A 481 29.62 6.85 1.10
CA ALA A 481 28.79 5.85 0.44
C ALA A 481 29.25 4.46 0.89
N THR A 482 28.30 3.56 1.20
CA THR A 482 28.62 2.21 1.67
C THR A 482 27.79 1.13 1.00
N VAL A 483 28.46 0.00 0.76
CA VAL A 483 27.84 -1.26 0.34
C VAL A 483 28.21 -2.32 1.36
N ARG A 484 27.23 -3.14 1.73
CA ARG A 484 27.38 -4.31 2.59
C ARG A 484 26.75 -5.51 1.91
N ILE A 485 27.42 -6.65 1.95
CA ILE A 485 26.92 -7.90 1.37
C ILE A 485 27.29 -9.04 2.30
N GLY A 486 26.36 -9.95 2.55
CA GLY A 486 26.63 -11.09 3.40
C GLY A 486 25.83 -12.33 3.06
N TRP A 487 26.43 -13.47 3.37
CA TRP A 487 25.83 -14.79 3.28
C TRP A 487 26.25 -15.59 4.52
N GLY A 488 25.27 -15.95 5.35
CA GLY A 488 25.52 -16.72 6.57
C GLY A 488 26.47 -15.99 7.53
N PHE A 489 27.67 -16.54 7.76
CA PHE A 489 28.67 -15.95 8.65
C PHE A 489 29.65 -14.99 7.95
N ILE A 490 29.68 -14.98 6.62
CA ILE A 490 30.59 -14.12 5.85
C ILE A 490 29.87 -12.83 5.50
N ASN A 491 30.43 -11.71 5.96
CA ASN A 491 29.88 -10.38 5.75
C ASN A 491 31.01 -9.45 5.31
N LEU A 492 30.83 -8.81 4.15
CA LEU A 492 31.80 -7.90 3.55
C LEU A 492 31.20 -6.49 3.53
N PHE A 493 32.04 -5.48 3.71
CA PHE A 493 31.65 -4.10 3.56
C PHE A 493 32.70 -3.30 2.80
N ALA A 494 32.24 -2.25 2.13
CA ALA A 494 33.08 -1.22 1.53
C ALA A 494 32.49 0.16 1.85
N THR A 495 33.37 1.13 2.04
CA THR A 495 33.02 2.54 2.21
C THR A 495 33.91 3.41 1.34
N TYR A 496 33.33 4.44 0.72
CA TYR A 496 34.06 5.47 -0.02
C TYR A 496 33.55 6.85 0.42
N SER A 497 34.45 7.70 0.90
CA SER A 497 34.11 9.06 1.30
C SER A 497 33.85 9.93 0.09
N VAL A 498 32.67 10.56 0.03
CA VAL A 498 32.30 11.48 -1.06
C VAL A 498 32.86 12.89 -0.85
N ASN A 499 33.34 13.19 0.36
CA ASN A 499 34.04 14.43 0.68
C ASN A 499 35.53 14.18 0.95
N THR A 500 36.33 15.22 0.75
CA THR A 500 37.78 15.19 0.93
C THR A 500 38.16 14.99 2.40
N MET A 501 39.34 14.40 2.64
CA MET A 501 39.90 14.19 3.97
C MET A 501 40.24 15.51 4.67
N PHE A 502 40.75 16.47 3.91
CA PHE A 502 41.16 17.80 4.38
C PHE A 502 40.16 18.88 3.97
N LYS A 503 40.08 19.93 4.79
CA LYS A 503 39.34 21.17 4.46
C LYS A 503 39.85 21.71 3.12
N LYS A 504 38.96 22.35 2.37
CA LYS A 504 39.28 22.94 1.06
C LYS A 504 40.52 23.83 1.15
N ASP A 505 41.46 23.65 0.22
CA ASP A 505 42.72 24.42 0.12
C ASP A 505 43.60 24.36 1.39
N LYS A 506 43.45 23.32 2.21
CA LYS A 506 44.26 23.12 3.43
C LYS A 506 45.09 21.84 3.43
N GLY A 507 45.15 21.13 2.32
CA GLY A 507 45.91 19.89 2.20
C GLY A 507 45.62 19.22 0.86
N PRO A 508 46.26 18.07 0.58
CA PRO A 508 46.05 17.35 -0.67
C PRO A 508 44.60 16.86 -0.78
N GLU A 509 44.05 16.93 -1.99
CA GLU A 509 42.69 16.47 -2.26
C GLU A 509 42.65 14.94 -2.26
N LEU A 510 42.20 14.35 -1.14
CA LEU A 510 42.23 12.91 -0.91
C LEU A 510 40.86 12.41 -0.43
N TYR A 511 40.38 11.31 -1.01
CA TYR A 511 39.10 10.67 -0.69
C TYR A 511 39.33 9.33 0.02
N PRO A 512 39.04 9.25 1.34
CA PRO A 512 39.20 8.01 2.10
C PRO A 512 38.31 6.86 1.60
N TRP A 513 38.83 5.64 1.69
CA TRP A 513 38.08 4.42 1.41
C TRP A 513 38.46 3.31 2.41
N THR A 514 37.59 2.31 2.54
CA THR A 514 37.83 1.12 3.38
C THR A 514 37.12 -0.07 2.79
N ILE A 515 37.76 -1.24 2.83
CA ILE A 515 37.17 -2.53 2.45
C ILE A 515 37.51 -3.53 3.56
N GLY A 516 36.54 -4.31 4.00
CA GLY A 516 36.74 -5.21 5.12
C GLY A 516 35.64 -6.26 5.31
N ILE A 517 35.72 -6.92 6.46
CA ILE A 517 34.81 -7.98 6.88
C ILE A 517 34.16 -7.63 8.23
N THR A 518 32.92 -8.12 8.42
CA THR A 518 32.19 -8.02 9.68
C THR A 518 32.21 -9.40 10.37
N PHE A 519 32.75 -9.45 11.59
CA PHE A 519 33.03 -10.72 12.29
C PHE A 519 31.87 -11.20 13.15
N VAL A 520 31.14 -10.27 13.76
CA VAL A 520 30.05 -10.57 14.70
C VAL A 520 28.93 -9.61 14.40
N ASN A 521 27.75 -10.13 14.06
CA ASN A 521 26.51 -9.37 14.08
C ASN A 521 25.82 -9.65 15.41
N LEU A 522 25.61 -8.62 16.23
CA LEU A 522 25.04 -8.75 17.58
C LEU A 522 23.55 -9.15 17.57
#